data_AF-W7KZC9-F1
#
_entry.id   AF-W7KZC9-F1
#
_cell.length_a   1.000
_cell.length_b   1.000
_cell.length_c   1.000
_cell.angle_alpha   90.00
_cell.angle_beta   90.00
_cell.angle_gamma   90.00
#
_symmetry.space_group_name_H-M   'P 1'
#
loop_
_entity.id
_entity.type
_entity.pdbx_description
1 polymer ?
#
loop_
_entity_poly.entity_id
_entity_poly.type
_entity_poly.pdbx_seq_one_letter_code
_entity_poly.pdbx_strand_id
1 'polypeptide(L)'
;MKQVISLILFTIPGLLTYFWINLFGVNSSAKRNNTEVTAISILLWIPILCVVLVIYNLLALASHWKKIHPSFNVSVLKRNWRYIDSLEDLTVLSSSIWFILFYLLSTIIISFFLGKLISKYGYKKMIDQVNEIRINNNVAPLGLHSTVWDSMFLGNDAQVIEYKKDGESIIGQLIKVPRAHEEKKAMGLKAVEHWGKVMEYYDVEIEFTYVDTESGIIINIYKKEKAIEAQSLFNERFPNGITDDCSTSVITDDHSSSV
;
A
#
# COMPACT_ATOMS: atom_id res chain seq x y z
N MET A 1 32.25 -15.87 -4.34
CA MET A 1 31.47 -15.82 -3.08
C MET A 1 31.43 -14.42 -2.48
N LYS A 2 32.57 -13.76 -2.20
CA LYS A 2 32.60 -12.37 -1.68
C LYS A 2 31.80 -11.36 -2.53
N GLN A 3 31.99 -11.37 -3.85
CA GLN A 3 31.25 -10.48 -4.77
C GLN A 3 29.73 -10.70 -4.72
N VAL A 4 29.28 -11.96 -4.56
CA VAL A 4 27.84 -12.30 -4.46
C VAL A 4 27.28 -11.81 -3.13
N ILE A 5 28.01 -11.97 -2.02
CA ILE A 5 27.62 -11.47 -0.69
C ILE A 5 27.55 -9.94 -0.70
N SER A 6 28.54 -9.26 -1.26
CA SER A 6 28.52 -7.80 -1.43
C SER A 6 27.31 -7.35 -2.27
N LEU A 7 27.02 -8.02 -3.38
CA LEU A 7 25.86 -7.71 -4.21
C LEU A 7 24.55 -7.86 -3.44
N ILE A 8 24.39 -8.96 -2.70
CA ILE A 8 23.23 -9.22 -1.85
C ILE A 8 23.09 -8.13 -0.79
N LEU A 9 24.18 -7.78 -0.09
CA LEU A 9 24.18 -6.74 0.95
C LEU A 9 23.78 -5.37 0.39
N PHE A 10 24.19 -5.05 -0.83
CA PHE A 10 24.00 -3.71 -1.41
C PHE A 10 22.71 -3.56 -2.24
N THR A 11 22.15 -4.65 -2.76
CA THR A 11 20.98 -4.56 -3.66
C THR A 11 19.67 -4.90 -2.94
N ILE A 12 19.69 -5.90 -2.05
CA ILE A 12 18.47 -6.41 -1.40
C ILE A 12 17.77 -5.38 -0.52
N PRO A 13 18.45 -4.57 0.32
CA PRO A 13 17.77 -3.61 1.19
C PRO A 13 16.93 -2.60 0.40
N GLY A 14 17.52 -2.05 -0.65
CA GLY A 14 16.87 -1.07 -1.52
C GLY A 14 15.68 -1.66 -2.26
N LEU A 15 15.86 -2.87 -2.80
CA LEU A 15 14.80 -3.59 -3.50
C LEU A 15 13.63 -3.95 -2.57
N LEU A 16 13.91 -4.39 -1.34
CA LEU A 16 12.89 -4.64 -0.30
C LEU A 16 12.08 -3.37 -0.02
N THR A 17 12.76 -2.24 0.18
CA THR A 17 12.08 -0.96 0.45
C THR A 17 11.23 -0.52 -0.72
N TYR A 18 11.73 -0.68 -1.95
CA TYR A 18 10.95 -0.43 -3.15
C TYR A 18 9.67 -1.27 -3.19
N PHE A 19 9.77 -2.57 -2.89
CA PHE A 19 8.58 -3.44 -2.80
C PHE A 19 7.63 -3.04 -1.67
N TRP A 20 8.14 -2.67 -0.49
CA TRP A 20 7.30 -2.17 0.60
C TRP A 20 6.53 -0.90 0.18
N ILE A 21 7.18 0.06 -0.46
CA ILE A 21 6.55 1.31 -0.92
C ILE A 21 5.39 1.01 -1.88
N ASN A 22 5.61 0.11 -2.85
CA ASN A 22 4.58 -0.32 -3.80
C ASN A 22 3.44 -1.06 -3.09
N LEU A 23 3.76 -1.97 -2.15
CA LEU A 23 2.76 -2.70 -1.37
C LEU A 23 1.93 -1.77 -0.47
N PHE A 24 2.50 -0.65 -0.01
CA PHE A 24 1.78 0.38 0.74
C PHE A 24 0.96 1.32 -0.15
N GLY A 25 0.88 1.07 -1.46
CA GLY A 25 -0.02 1.77 -2.37
C GLY A 25 0.59 2.96 -3.09
N VAL A 26 1.88 3.23 -2.93
CA VAL A 26 2.58 4.25 -3.75
C VAL A 26 3.11 3.57 -5.00
N ASN A 27 2.23 3.42 -5.98
CA ASN A 27 2.56 2.80 -7.26
C ASN A 27 2.83 3.87 -8.32
N SER A 28 3.59 3.51 -9.35
CA SER A 28 3.71 4.35 -10.54
C SER A 28 2.60 4.00 -11.51
N SER A 29 1.99 4.98 -12.18
CA SER A 29 1.04 4.73 -13.26
C SER A 29 1.71 4.11 -14.50
N ALA A 30 3.03 4.26 -14.64
CA ALA A 30 3.80 3.69 -15.74
C ALA A 30 4.52 2.40 -15.32
N LYS A 31 4.59 1.43 -16.24
CA LYS A 31 5.39 0.22 -16.07
C LYS A 31 6.87 0.61 -16.10
N ARG A 32 7.54 0.52 -14.94
CA ARG A 32 8.96 0.84 -14.81
C ARG A 32 9.82 -0.22 -15.47
N ASN A 33 10.86 0.19 -16.19
CA ASN A 33 11.86 -0.74 -16.71
C ASN A 33 12.73 -1.28 -15.58
N ASN A 34 13.31 -2.47 -15.75
CA ASN A 34 14.22 -3.11 -14.79
C ASN A 34 15.38 -2.18 -14.39
N THR A 35 15.87 -1.36 -15.32
CA THR A 35 16.91 -0.36 -15.06
C THR A 35 16.46 0.72 -14.09
N GLU A 36 15.23 1.23 -14.22
CA GLU A 36 14.67 2.25 -13.31
C GLU A 36 14.46 1.67 -11.91
N VAL A 37 13.93 0.45 -11.83
CA VAL A 37 13.77 -0.27 -10.55
C VAL A 37 15.11 -0.46 -9.86
N THR A 38 16.16 -0.79 -10.62
CA THR A 38 17.52 -0.95 -10.09
C THR A 38 18.07 0.38 -9.58
N ALA A 39 17.93 1.46 -10.36
CA ALA A 39 18.39 2.79 -9.95
C ALA A 39 17.70 3.29 -8.67
N ILE A 40 16.38 3.11 -8.58
CA ILE A 40 15.59 3.47 -7.38
C ILE A 40 16.00 2.61 -6.19
N SER A 41 16.25 1.31 -6.41
CA SER A 41 16.73 0.42 -5.34
C SER A 41 18.09 0.87 -4.81
N ILE A 42 19.03 1.27 -5.67
CA ILE A 42 20.33 1.80 -5.25
C ILE A 42 20.16 3.08 -4.41
N LEU A 43 19.26 3.99 -4.82
CA LEU A 43 19.00 5.23 -4.08
C LEU A 43 18.40 4.95 -2.69
N LEU A 44 17.47 4.00 -2.60
CA LEU A 44 16.82 3.60 -1.35
C LEU A 44 17.75 2.78 -0.44
N TRP A 45 18.77 2.13 -0.99
CA TRP A 45 19.72 1.35 -0.20
C TRP A 45 20.57 2.23 0.73
N ILE A 46 21.02 3.39 0.28
CA ILE A 46 21.87 4.31 1.07
C ILE A 46 21.28 4.65 2.45
N PRO A 47 20.04 5.18 2.55
CA PRO A 47 19.48 5.54 3.85
C PRO A 47 19.31 4.32 4.77
N ILE A 48 18.99 3.14 4.22
CA ILE A 48 18.86 1.91 5.01
C ILE A 48 20.21 1.50 5.57
N LEU A 49 21.25 1.50 4.73
CA LEU A 49 22.60 1.17 5.15
C LEU A 49 23.04 2.08 6.28
N CYS A 50 22.85 3.40 6.13
CA CYS A 50 23.19 4.36 7.18
C CYS A 50 22.50 4.03 8.50
N VAL A 51 21.20 3.74 8.50
CA VAL A 51 20.46 3.42 9.73
C VAL A 51 20.92 2.09 10.33
N VAL A 52 21.13 1.05 9.51
CA VAL A 52 21.65 -0.25 9.96
C VAL A 52 23.03 -0.10 10.61
N LEU A 53 23.93 0.66 9.99
CA LEU A 53 25.28 0.88 10.50
C LEU A 53 25.28 1.72 11.78
N VAL A 54 24.42 2.73 11.89
CA VAL A 54 24.24 3.49 13.13
C VAL A 54 23.78 2.57 14.26
N ILE A 55 22.77 1.72 14.03
CA ILE A 55 22.29 0.77 15.05
C ILE A 55 23.39 -0.22 15.42
N TYR A 56 24.13 -0.74 14.44
CA TYR A 56 25.26 -1.64 14.67
C TYR A 56 26.34 -0.99 15.53
N ASN A 57 26.77 0.22 15.20
CA ASN A 57 27.80 0.96 15.94
C ASN A 57 27.32 1.35 17.34
N LEU A 58 26.03 1.64 17.53
CA LEU A 58 25.43 1.85 18.85
C LEU A 58 25.43 0.56 19.70
N LEU A 59 25.15 -0.59 19.10
CA LEU A 59 25.26 -1.89 19.78
C LEU A 59 26.72 -2.21 20.14
N ALA A 60 27.66 -1.89 19.25
CA ALA A 60 29.08 -2.03 19.53
C ALA A 60 29.50 -1.14 20.71
N LEU A 61 29.09 0.13 20.72
CA LEU A 61 29.31 1.04 21.84
C LEU A 61 28.73 0.51 23.15
N ALA A 62 27.48 0.01 23.12
CA ALA A 62 26.82 -0.57 24.28
C ALA A 62 27.56 -1.80 24.82
N SER A 63 28.11 -2.65 23.94
CA SER A 63 28.87 -3.84 24.34
C SER A 63 30.19 -3.53 25.05
N HIS A 64 30.83 -2.40 24.71
CA HIS A 64 32.07 -1.94 25.37
C HIS A 64 31.82 -1.15 26.66
N TRP A 65 30.56 -0.80 26.95
CA TRP A 65 30.21 0.02 28.11
C TRP A 65 30.14 -0.84 29.39
N LYS A 66 31.26 -0.92 30.12
CA LYS A 66 31.41 -1.70 31.38
C LYS A 66 30.36 -1.43 32.48
N LYS A 67 29.60 -0.33 32.43
CA LYS A 67 28.56 0.02 33.42
C LYS A 67 27.21 -0.63 33.13
N ILE A 68 26.95 -1.05 31.90
CA ILE A 68 25.72 -1.72 31.50
C ILE A 68 26.16 -3.13 31.09
N HIS A 69 26.53 -3.97 32.06
CA HIS A 69 26.37 -5.39 31.85
C HIS A 69 24.89 -5.67 32.08
N PRO A 70 24.04 -5.73 31.04
CA PRO A 70 22.65 -6.08 31.24
C PRO A 70 22.63 -7.44 31.95
N SER A 71 21.87 -7.53 33.04
CA SER A 71 21.59 -8.78 33.74
C SER A 71 20.88 -9.81 32.83
N PHE A 72 20.40 -9.37 31.67
CA PHE A 72 19.90 -10.22 30.61
C PHE A 72 21.04 -10.96 29.90
N ASN A 73 20.99 -12.28 29.94
CA ASN A 73 21.96 -13.17 29.31
C ASN A 73 21.72 -13.27 27.78
N VAL A 74 21.71 -12.13 27.09
CA VAL A 74 21.56 -12.10 25.64
C VAL A 74 22.94 -12.32 25.02
N SER A 75 23.19 -13.52 24.49
CA SER A 75 24.47 -13.94 23.89
C SER A 75 24.98 -12.99 22.79
N VAL A 76 24.05 -12.21 22.20
CA VAL A 76 24.32 -11.20 21.18
C VAL A 76 25.04 -9.96 21.76
N LEU A 77 24.69 -9.51 22.97
CA LEU A 77 25.25 -8.29 23.59
C LEU A 77 26.62 -8.50 24.25
N LYS A 78 26.96 -9.72 24.67
CA LYS A 78 28.24 -10.04 25.33
C LYS A 78 29.40 -10.26 24.37
N ARG A 79 29.21 -10.00 23.08
CA ARG A 79 30.22 -10.25 22.06
C ARG A 79 31.15 -9.04 21.89
N ASN A 80 32.38 -9.26 21.44
CA ASN A 80 33.28 -8.16 21.08
C ASN A 80 32.93 -7.65 19.68
N TRP A 81 31.98 -6.73 19.60
CA TRP A 81 31.63 -6.05 18.35
C TRP A 81 32.76 -5.08 17.97
N ARG A 82 33.14 -5.07 16.69
CA ARG A 82 34.09 -4.09 16.13
C ARG A 82 33.30 -2.94 15.55
N TYR A 83 33.81 -1.72 15.64
CA TYR A 83 33.18 -0.57 14.97
C TYR A 83 33.34 -0.69 13.44
N ILE A 84 32.37 -0.14 12.71
CA ILE A 84 32.41 -0.02 11.25
C ILE A 84 32.52 1.46 10.91
N ASP A 85 33.70 1.86 10.45
CA ASP A 85 33.96 3.23 10.01
C ASP A 85 34.24 3.31 8.50
N SER A 86 34.63 2.20 7.87
CA SER A 86 34.91 2.12 6.43
C SER A 86 34.09 1.04 5.71
N LEU A 87 33.99 1.17 4.39
CA LEU A 87 33.43 0.11 3.53
C LEU A 87 34.28 -1.17 3.58
N GLU A 88 35.58 -1.06 3.84
CA GLU A 88 36.47 -2.21 3.98
C GLU A 88 36.10 -3.04 5.22
N ASP A 89 35.86 -2.39 6.36
CA ASP A 89 35.40 -3.04 7.59
C ASP A 89 34.08 -3.79 7.39
N LEU A 90 33.17 -3.20 6.60
CA LEU A 90 31.91 -3.84 6.22
C LEU A 90 32.15 -5.13 5.43
N THR A 91 33.09 -5.12 4.47
CA THR A 91 33.42 -6.34 3.71
C THR A 91 34.10 -7.40 4.56
N VAL A 92 34.94 -7.03 5.53
CA VAL A 92 35.56 -7.95 6.47
C VAL A 92 34.50 -8.60 7.35
N LEU A 93 33.60 -7.79 7.94
CA LEU A 93 32.51 -8.27 8.78
C LEU A 93 31.45 -9.07 8.02
N SER A 94 31.28 -8.81 6.72
CA SER A 94 30.42 -9.63 5.85
C SER A 94 30.83 -11.10 5.78
N SER A 95 32.07 -11.43 6.16
CA SER A 95 32.53 -12.83 6.24
C SER A 95 32.04 -13.55 7.51
N SER A 96 31.50 -12.81 8.48
CA SER A 96 30.92 -13.37 9.71
C SER A 96 29.44 -13.69 9.52
N ILE A 97 29.06 -14.95 9.75
CA ILE A 97 27.68 -15.40 9.59
C ILE A 97 26.70 -14.64 10.50
N TRP A 98 27.17 -14.24 11.68
CA TRP A 98 26.37 -13.51 12.65
C TRP A 98 26.13 -12.06 12.25
N PHE A 99 27.13 -11.44 11.61
CA PHE A 99 26.96 -10.11 11.05
C PHE A 99 25.95 -10.15 9.90
N ILE A 100 26.06 -11.14 9.00
CA ILE A 100 25.09 -11.31 7.91
C ILE A 100 23.67 -11.48 8.46
N LEU A 101 23.48 -12.34 9.48
CA LEU A 101 22.17 -12.56 10.08
C LEU A 101 21.61 -11.29 10.71
N PHE A 102 22.42 -10.56 11.49
CA PHE A 102 22.04 -9.27 12.06
C PHE A 102 21.66 -8.26 10.97
N TYR A 103 22.48 -8.17 9.91
CA TYR A 103 22.28 -7.24 8.81
C TYR A 103 20.98 -7.53 8.06
N LEU A 104 20.71 -8.80 7.76
CA LEU A 104 19.48 -9.23 7.08
C LEU A 104 18.23 -8.87 7.91
N LEU A 105 18.22 -9.24 9.18
CA LEU A 105 17.08 -8.95 10.06
C LEU A 105 16.86 -7.44 10.23
N SER A 106 17.93 -6.70 10.48
CA SER A 106 17.87 -5.24 10.62
C SER A 106 17.39 -4.59 9.34
N THR A 107 17.90 -5.04 8.18
CA THR A 107 17.48 -4.57 6.86
C THR A 107 15.99 -4.77 6.63
N ILE A 108 15.43 -5.94 6.95
CA ILE A 108 14.00 -6.22 6.79
C ILE A 108 13.17 -5.25 7.63
N ILE A 109 13.55 -5.06 8.89
CA ILE A 109 12.83 -4.18 9.82
C ILE A 109 12.92 -2.72 9.37
N ILE A 110 14.13 -2.25 9.06
CA ILE A 110 14.37 -0.85 8.70
C ILE A 110 13.77 -0.51 7.33
N SER A 111 13.87 -1.42 6.35
CA SER A 111 13.25 -1.25 5.03
C SER A 111 11.73 -1.10 5.14
N PHE A 112 11.08 -1.88 6.01
CA PHE A 112 9.66 -1.77 6.27
C PHE A 112 9.30 -0.41 6.87
N PHE A 113 10.01 0.03 7.93
CA PHE A 113 9.73 1.32 8.57
C PHE A 113 10.03 2.52 7.67
N LEU A 114 11.12 2.45 6.90
CA LEU A 114 11.47 3.48 5.92
C LEU A 114 10.42 3.54 4.81
N GLY A 115 10.01 2.39 4.28
CA GLY A 115 8.91 2.31 3.32
C GLY A 115 7.63 2.94 3.87
N LYS A 116 7.25 2.61 5.11
CA LYS A 116 6.08 3.17 5.79
C LYS A 116 6.17 4.69 5.95
N LEU A 117 7.35 5.20 6.33
CA LEU A 117 7.61 6.63 6.47
C LEU A 117 7.46 7.37 5.13
N ILE A 118 8.06 6.83 4.07
CA ILE A 118 7.99 7.39 2.73
C ILE A 118 6.56 7.36 2.21
N SER A 119 5.86 6.23 2.31
CA SER A 119 4.50 6.09 1.80
C SER A 119 3.50 6.97 2.54
N LYS A 120 3.62 7.10 3.88
CA LYS A 120 2.67 7.89 4.67
C LYS A 120 2.93 9.40 4.58
N TYR A 121 4.18 9.83 4.63
CA TYR A 121 4.53 11.24 4.78
C TYR A 121 5.30 11.79 3.59
N GLY A 122 6.30 11.05 3.10
CA GLY A 122 7.18 11.52 2.03
C GLY A 122 6.44 11.78 0.74
N TYR A 123 5.60 10.85 0.32
CA TYR A 123 4.89 10.94 -0.96
C TYR A 123 3.90 12.11 -1.00
N LYS A 124 3.06 12.25 0.03
CA LYS A 124 2.12 13.37 0.13
C LYS A 124 2.84 14.71 0.11
N LYS A 125 3.88 14.87 0.94
CA LYS A 125 4.66 16.12 1.00
C LYS A 125 5.29 16.48 -0.34
N MET A 126 5.80 15.48 -1.08
CA MET A 126 6.37 15.70 -2.40
C MET A 126 5.31 16.18 -3.41
N ILE A 127 4.13 15.56 -3.43
CA ILE A 127 3.02 15.98 -4.29
C ILE A 127 2.55 17.39 -3.95
N ASP A 128 2.40 17.72 -2.67
CA ASP A 128 1.99 19.05 -2.21
C ASP A 128 2.97 20.14 -2.70
N GLN A 129 4.29 19.88 -2.59
CA GLN A 129 5.32 20.79 -3.09
C GLN A 129 5.29 20.95 -4.62
N VAL A 130 5.09 19.85 -5.36
CA VAL A 130 4.96 19.92 -6.82
C VAL A 130 3.71 20.70 -7.21
N ASN A 131 2.61 20.51 -6.50
CA ASN A 131 1.35 21.20 -6.75
C ASN A 131 1.46 22.70 -6.48
N GLU A 132 2.19 23.12 -5.46
CA GLU A 132 2.48 24.53 -5.20
C GLU A 132 3.14 25.19 -6.43
N ILE A 133 4.14 24.53 -7.02
CA ILE A 133 4.82 25.02 -8.23
C ILE A 133 3.87 25.01 -9.44
N ARG A 134 3.05 23.97 -9.61
CA ARG A 134 2.11 23.86 -10.74
C ARG A 134 1.04 24.95 -10.70
N ILE A 135 0.48 25.23 -9.52
CA ILE A 135 -0.50 26.29 -9.31
C ILE A 135 0.12 27.64 -9.63
N ASN A 136 1.36 27.89 -9.17
CA ASN A 136 2.10 29.11 -9.51
C ASN A 136 2.33 29.26 -11.02
N ASN A 137 2.43 28.14 -11.74
CA ASN A 137 2.58 28.11 -13.20
C ASN A 137 1.23 28.06 -13.96
N ASN A 138 0.08 28.23 -13.29
CA ASN A 138 -1.27 28.10 -13.88
C ASN A 138 -1.54 26.74 -14.53
N VAL A 139 -0.93 25.66 -14.02
CA VAL A 139 -1.15 24.29 -14.45
C VAL A 139 -1.97 23.56 -13.39
N ALA A 140 -2.95 22.74 -13.82
CA ALA A 140 -3.78 21.97 -12.92
C ALA A 140 -2.95 21.08 -11.96
N PRO A 141 -3.31 20.98 -10.67
CA PRO A 141 -2.59 20.17 -9.69
C PRO A 141 -2.68 18.68 -10.00
N LEU A 142 -1.69 17.93 -9.55
CA LEU A 142 -1.67 16.47 -9.56
C LEU A 142 -2.53 15.92 -8.41
N GLY A 143 -3.24 14.83 -8.66
CA GLY A 143 -3.91 14.07 -7.62
C GLY A 143 -2.91 13.37 -6.68
N LEU A 144 -3.34 13.07 -5.46
CA LEU A 144 -2.50 12.34 -4.50
C LEU A 144 -2.20 10.91 -4.97
N HIS A 145 -3.15 10.26 -5.66
CA HIS A 145 -2.94 8.88 -6.10
C HIS A 145 -2.51 8.82 -7.56
N SER A 146 -1.74 7.79 -7.88
CA SER A 146 -1.17 7.56 -9.21
C SER A 146 -2.21 7.34 -10.30
N THR A 147 -3.40 6.85 -9.93
CA THR A 147 -4.46 6.57 -10.86
C THR A 147 -5.78 7.16 -10.35
N VAL A 148 -6.66 7.47 -11.31
CA VAL A 148 -8.03 7.90 -10.99
C VAL A 148 -8.75 6.79 -10.22
N TRP A 149 -8.48 5.52 -10.56
CA TRP A 149 -8.97 4.33 -9.85
C TRP A 149 -8.59 4.32 -8.38
N ASP A 150 -7.31 4.51 -8.05
CA ASP A 150 -6.86 4.60 -6.65
C ASP A 150 -7.56 5.75 -5.93
N SER A 151 -7.70 6.92 -6.58
CA SER A 151 -8.36 8.09 -5.99
C SER A 151 -9.85 7.90 -5.72
N MET A 152 -10.54 7.08 -6.52
CA MET A 152 -11.99 6.89 -6.41
C MET A 152 -12.41 6.01 -5.23
N PHE A 153 -11.59 5.00 -4.91
CA PHE A 153 -12.01 3.90 -4.03
C PHE A 153 -11.26 3.83 -2.71
N LEU A 154 -10.34 4.77 -2.47
CA LEU A 154 -9.59 4.88 -1.22
C LEU A 154 -10.40 5.66 -0.16
N GLY A 155 -11.53 5.09 0.24
CA GLY A 155 -12.33 5.52 1.40
C GLY A 155 -12.57 4.42 2.44
N ASN A 156 -12.26 3.14 2.13
CA ASN A 156 -12.63 1.95 2.93
C ASN A 156 -14.13 1.79 3.25
N ASP A 157 -14.98 2.73 2.87
CA ASP A 157 -16.42 2.60 2.97
C ASP A 157 -16.92 1.82 1.75
N ALA A 158 -17.78 0.84 2.01
CA ALA A 158 -18.41 0.07 0.96
C ALA A 158 -19.35 1.01 0.16
N GLN A 159 -18.98 1.29 -1.09
CA GLN A 159 -19.72 2.20 -1.98
C GLN A 159 -20.56 1.38 -2.97
N VAL A 160 -21.78 1.83 -3.23
CA VAL A 160 -22.61 1.28 -4.31
C VAL A 160 -22.25 2.02 -5.59
N ILE A 161 -21.87 1.27 -6.62
CA ILE A 161 -21.47 1.82 -7.90
C ILE A 161 -22.25 1.19 -9.04
N GLU A 162 -22.45 1.96 -10.09
CA GLU A 162 -22.93 1.51 -11.38
C GLU A 162 -21.76 1.55 -12.37
N TYR A 163 -21.43 0.40 -12.93
CA TYR A 163 -20.43 0.23 -13.97
C TYR A 163 -21.14 0.11 -15.32
N LYS A 164 -20.85 1.02 -16.26
CA LYS A 164 -21.34 0.95 -17.63
C LYS A 164 -20.21 0.74 -18.62
N LYS A 165 -20.43 -0.19 -19.55
CA LYS A 165 -19.57 -0.39 -20.71
C LYS A 165 -20.40 -0.91 -21.88
N ASP A 166 -20.20 -0.36 -23.06
CA ASP A 166 -20.84 -0.81 -24.30
C ASP A 166 -22.39 -0.88 -24.24
N GLY A 167 -23.00 -0.03 -23.40
CA GLY A 167 -24.46 0.02 -23.20
C GLY A 167 -25.00 -0.93 -22.12
N GLU A 168 -24.18 -1.85 -21.62
CA GLU A 168 -24.53 -2.71 -20.47
C GLU A 168 -24.21 -1.97 -19.16
N SER A 169 -25.08 -2.13 -18.16
CA SER A 169 -24.93 -1.53 -16.84
C SER A 169 -24.99 -2.62 -15.77
N ILE A 170 -24.04 -2.59 -14.83
CA ILE A 170 -23.97 -3.50 -13.70
C ILE A 170 -23.87 -2.67 -12.42
N ILE A 171 -24.78 -2.89 -11.49
CA ILE A 171 -24.85 -2.15 -10.23
C ILE A 171 -24.47 -3.09 -9.09
N GLY A 172 -23.59 -2.66 -8.19
CA GLY A 172 -23.23 -3.47 -7.03
C GLY A 172 -22.40 -2.72 -6.00
N GLN A 173 -22.18 -3.37 -4.86
CA GLN A 173 -21.34 -2.84 -3.80
C GLN A 173 -19.88 -3.16 -4.08
N LEU A 174 -19.03 -2.15 -4.16
CA LEU A 174 -17.61 -2.35 -4.37
C LEU A 174 -16.94 -2.96 -3.13
N ILE A 175 -16.28 -4.11 -3.32
CA ILE A 175 -15.50 -4.77 -2.26
C ILE A 175 -14.00 -4.58 -2.46
N LYS A 176 -13.56 -4.70 -3.71
CA LYS A 176 -12.14 -4.71 -4.07
C LYS A 176 -11.94 -4.03 -5.41
N VAL A 177 -10.90 -3.21 -5.46
CA VAL A 177 -10.38 -2.65 -6.70
C VAL A 177 -9.10 -3.36 -7.14
N PRO A 178 -8.87 -3.44 -8.46
CA PRO A 178 -7.64 -4.01 -9.00
C PRO A 178 -6.46 -3.15 -8.58
N ARG A 179 -5.30 -3.78 -8.37
CA ARG A 179 -4.06 -3.02 -8.11
C ARG A 179 -3.69 -2.21 -9.34
N ALA A 180 -3.03 -1.06 -9.15
CA ALA A 180 -2.58 -0.18 -10.25
C ALA A 180 -1.77 -0.88 -11.36
N HIS A 181 -1.18 -2.06 -11.09
CA HIS A 181 -0.35 -2.83 -12.03
C HIS A 181 -0.99 -4.12 -12.56
N GLU A 182 -2.25 -4.42 -12.21
CA GLU A 182 -2.94 -5.57 -12.81
C GLU A 182 -3.30 -5.27 -14.27
N GLU A 183 -2.85 -6.13 -15.19
CA GLU A 183 -3.08 -5.97 -16.64
C GLU A 183 -4.56 -5.93 -17.00
N LYS A 184 -5.42 -6.53 -16.17
CA LYS A 184 -6.87 -6.45 -16.27
C LYS A 184 -7.40 -5.70 -15.05
N LYS A 185 -7.99 -4.53 -15.30
CA LYS A 185 -8.71 -3.76 -14.28
C LYS A 185 -10.06 -4.45 -13.99
N ALA A 186 -10.05 -5.51 -13.21
CA ALA A 186 -11.27 -6.20 -12.78
C ALA A 186 -11.74 -5.62 -11.44
N MET A 187 -12.98 -5.14 -11.38
CA MET A 187 -13.62 -4.71 -10.14
C MET A 187 -14.42 -5.85 -9.53
N GLY A 188 -14.29 -6.04 -8.21
CA GLY A 188 -15.12 -6.97 -7.46
C GLY A 188 -16.36 -6.29 -6.91
N LEU A 189 -17.53 -6.61 -7.48
CA LEU A 189 -18.84 -6.15 -7.00
C LEU A 189 -19.54 -7.24 -6.18
N LYS A 190 -20.13 -6.87 -5.04
CA LYS A 190 -21.03 -7.71 -4.23
C LYS A 190 -22.47 -7.39 -4.54
N ALA A 191 -23.33 -8.39 -4.33
CA ALA A 191 -24.78 -8.22 -4.27
C ALA A 191 -25.36 -7.52 -5.52
N VAL A 192 -24.82 -7.87 -6.69
CA VAL A 192 -25.15 -7.24 -7.97
C VAL A 192 -26.64 -7.36 -8.27
N GLU A 193 -27.21 -8.55 -8.09
CA GLU A 193 -28.64 -8.77 -8.30
C GLU A 193 -29.51 -7.96 -7.34
N HIS A 194 -29.13 -7.91 -6.06
CA HIS A 194 -29.86 -7.14 -5.06
C HIS A 194 -29.85 -5.65 -5.40
N TRP A 195 -28.69 -5.07 -5.65
CA TRP A 195 -28.57 -3.65 -5.96
C TRP A 195 -29.16 -3.29 -7.33
N GLY A 196 -29.04 -4.16 -8.33
CA GLY A 196 -29.75 -4.00 -9.60
C GLY A 196 -31.25 -3.85 -9.37
N LYS A 197 -31.85 -4.74 -8.57
CA LYS A 197 -33.28 -4.65 -8.23
C LYS A 197 -33.59 -3.41 -7.39
N VAL A 198 -32.80 -3.06 -6.37
CA VAL A 198 -33.04 -1.83 -5.58
C VAL A 198 -33.11 -0.60 -6.48
N MET A 199 -32.18 -0.46 -7.45
CA MET A 199 -32.13 0.69 -8.35
C MET A 199 -33.21 0.69 -9.44
N GLU A 200 -33.87 -0.45 -9.72
CA GLU A 200 -35.07 -0.48 -10.58
C GLU A 200 -36.28 0.16 -9.88
N TYR A 201 -36.39 0.03 -8.55
CA TYR A 201 -37.53 0.53 -7.78
C TYR A 201 -37.33 1.96 -7.26
N TYR A 202 -36.08 2.36 -7.03
CA TYR A 202 -35.74 3.61 -6.37
C TYR A 202 -34.68 4.36 -7.18
N ASP A 203 -34.99 5.61 -7.50
CA ASP A 203 -34.04 6.52 -8.14
C ASP A 203 -33.07 7.07 -7.08
N VAL A 204 -31.86 6.50 -7.05
CA VAL A 204 -30.81 6.90 -6.11
C VAL A 204 -29.91 7.92 -6.78
N GLU A 205 -29.73 9.06 -6.11
CA GLU A 205 -28.92 10.16 -6.61
C GLU A 205 -27.44 9.75 -6.78
N ILE A 206 -26.88 10.09 -7.95
CA ILE A 206 -25.46 9.92 -8.26
C ILE A 206 -24.67 11.07 -7.66
N GLU A 207 -23.65 10.76 -6.85
CA GLU A 207 -22.74 11.74 -6.27
C GLU A 207 -21.65 12.14 -7.27
N PHE A 208 -21.08 11.16 -7.96
CA PHE A 208 -20.02 11.36 -8.93
C PHE A 208 -20.18 10.47 -10.15
N THR A 209 -19.91 11.02 -11.33
CA THR A 209 -19.80 10.29 -12.59
C THR A 209 -18.40 10.43 -13.15
N TYR A 210 -17.78 9.30 -13.45
CA TYR A 210 -16.46 9.23 -14.06
C TYR A 210 -16.54 8.57 -15.43
N VAL A 211 -15.81 9.13 -16.38
CA VAL A 211 -15.73 8.62 -17.74
C VAL A 211 -14.26 8.38 -18.08
N ASP A 212 -13.91 7.11 -18.31
CA ASP A 212 -12.64 6.75 -18.91
C ASP A 212 -12.76 6.94 -20.42
N THR A 213 -12.18 8.04 -20.93
CA THR A 213 -12.28 8.44 -22.33
C THR A 213 -11.56 7.48 -23.28
N GLU A 214 -10.62 6.67 -22.78
CA GLU A 214 -9.89 5.70 -23.61
C GLU A 214 -10.66 4.39 -23.74
N SER A 215 -11.20 3.90 -22.61
CA SER A 215 -11.89 2.59 -22.58
C SER A 215 -13.40 2.67 -22.78
N GLY A 216 -13.99 3.88 -22.75
CA GLY A 216 -15.43 4.11 -22.82
C GLY A 216 -16.19 3.69 -21.56
N ILE A 217 -15.48 3.37 -20.47
CA ILE A 217 -16.06 2.94 -19.20
C ILE A 217 -16.64 4.14 -18.47
N ILE A 218 -17.88 4.02 -17.99
CA ILE A 218 -18.51 5.00 -17.11
C ILE A 218 -18.74 4.37 -15.74
N ILE A 219 -18.37 5.09 -14.68
CA ILE A 219 -18.63 4.68 -13.30
C ILE A 219 -19.43 5.78 -12.61
N ASN A 220 -20.62 5.43 -12.15
CA ASN A 220 -21.40 6.29 -11.27
C ASN A 220 -21.28 5.80 -9.84
N ILE A 221 -20.96 6.71 -8.93
CA ILE A 221 -20.94 6.45 -7.49
C ILE A 221 -22.22 7.06 -6.92
N TYR A 222 -23.05 6.23 -6.29
CA TYR A 222 -24.29 6.68 -5.66
C TYR A 222 -24.03 7.29 -4.28
N LYS A 223 -24.83 8.30 -3.90
CA LYS A 223 -24.78 8.86 -2.54
C LYS A 223 -25.08 7.78 -1.51
N LYS A 224 -24.18 7.60 -0.56
CA LYS A 224 -24.22 6.53 0.46
C LYS A 224 -25.52 6.54 1.26
N GLU A 225 -25.93 7.70 1.75
CA GLU A 225 -27.13 7.85 2.59
C GLU A 225 -28.40 7.47 1.83
N LYS A 226 -28.46 7.85 0.55
CA LYS A 226 -29.59 7.56 -0.34
C LYS A 226 -29.64 6.09 -0.75
N ALA A 227 -28.49 5.47 -0.97
CA ALA A 227 -28.42 4.03 -1.24
C ALA A 227 -28.90 3.20 -0.03
N ILE A 228 -28.52 3.60 1.20
CA ILE A 228 -28.99 2.95 2.43
C ILE A 228 -30.50 3.13 2.62
N GLU A 229 -31.01 4.34 2.39
CA GLU A 229 -32.45 4.65 2.45
C GLU A 229 -33.25 3.78 1.46
N ALA A 230 -32.80 3.71 0.19
CA ALA A 230 -33.42 2.88 -0.83
C ALA A 230 -33.39 1.39 -0.47
N GLN A 231 -32.28 0.90 0.08
CA GLN A 231 -32.17 -0.47 0.56
C GLN A 231 -33.15 -0.77 1.70
N SER A 232 -33.29 0.15 2.67
CA SER A 232 -34.24 -0.01 3.78
C SER A 232 -35.68 -0.11 3.27
N LEU A 233 -36.08 0.81 2.39
CA LEU A 233 -37.41 0.81 1.78
C LEU A 233 -37.67 -0.46 0.96
N PHE A 234 -36.66 -0.94 0.25
CA PHE A 234 -36.75 -2.19 -0.50
C PHE A 234 -36.93 -3.40 0.42
N ASN A 235 -36.18 -3.48 1.52
CA ASN A 235 -36.30 -4.57 2.49
C ASN A 235 -37.64 -4.54 3.23
N GLU A 236 -38.19 -3.36 3.55
CA GLU A 236 -39.54 -3.23 4.10
C GLU A 236 -40.61 -3.75 3.13
N ARG A 237 -40.42 -3.49 1.83
CA ARG A 237 -41.32 -3.94 0.77
C ARG A 237 -41.22 -5.44 0.49
N PHE A 238 -40.03 -6.01 0.63
CA PHE A 238 -39.73 -7.43 0.37
C PHE A 238 -39.01 -8.08 1.57
N PRO A 239 -39.72 -8.28 2.70
CA PRO A 239 -39.11 -8.71 3.97
C PRO A 239 -38.50 -10.12 3.95
N ASN A 240 -38.87 -10.96 2.98
CA ASN A 240 -38.33 -12.31 2.79
C ASN A 240 -37.30 -12.40 1.65
N GLY A 241 -36.85 -11.25 1.13
CA GLY A 241 -36.11 -11.17 -0.13
C GLY A 241 -37.02 -11.42 -1.35
N ILE A 242 -36.47 -11.18 -2.53
CA ILE A 242 -37.13 -11.61 -3.77
C ILE A 242 -36.77 -13.07 -3.95
N THR A 243 -37.73 -13.95 -3.67
CA THR A 243 -37.64 -15.38 -3.95
C THR A 243 -37.63 -15.60 -5.45
N ASP A 244 -36.45 -15.49 -6.05
CA ASP A 244 -36.01 -16.38 -7.11
C ASP A 244 -34.73 -17.03 -6.59
N ASP A 245 -34.63 -18.35 -6.72
CA ASP A 245 -33.63 -19.22 -6.11
C ASP A 245 -32.21 -18.62 -6.02
N CYS A 246 -31.61 -18.74 -4.82
CA CYS A 246 -30.24 -18.34 -4.42
C CYS A 246 -30.03 -16.90 -3.94
N SER A 247 -30.36 -16.63 -2.67
CA SER A 247 -29.66 -15.58 -1.92
C SER A 247 -29.45 -15.98 -0.45
N THR A 248 -28.19 -16.12 -0.07
CA THR A 248 -27.79 -16.20 1.34
C THR A 248 -27.16 -14.86 1.72
N SER A 249 -27.83 -14.15 2.64
CA SER A 249 -27.34 -13.10 3.56
C SER A 249 -26.46 -11.97 3.00
N VAL A 250 -27.02 -10.76 2.99
CA VAL A 250 -26.29 -9.49 2.88
C VAL A 250 -26.50 -8.68 4.16
N ILE A 251 -25.38 -8.43 4.85
CA ILE A 251 -25.14 -7.49 5.95
C ILE A 251 -25.87 -7.81 7.27
N THR A 252 -25.19 -8.56 8.14
CA THR A 252 -25.30 -8.37 9.59
C THR A 252 -24.15 -7.46 10.04
N ASP A 253 -24.47 -6.44 10.82
CA ASP A 253 -23.50 -5.62 11.55
C ASP A 253 -22.69 -6.48 12.52
N ASP A 254 -21.49 -6.90 12.12
CA ASP A 254 -20.47 -7.39 13.04
C ASP A 254 -19.50 -6.26 13.40
N HIS A 255 -20.05 -5.28 14.13
CA HIS A 255 -19.27 -4.54 15.12
C HIS A 255 -19.48 -5.19 16.50
N SER A 256 -18.89 -6.35 16.72
CA SER A 256 -18.54 -6.77 18.07
C SER A 256 -17.30 -7.68 18.11
N SER A 257 -16.29 -7.23 18.85
CA SER A 257 -15.23 -8.01 19.50
C SER A 257 -14.30 -8.91 18.66
N SER A 258 -13.04 -8.49 18.51
CA SER A 258 -11.92 -9.18 19.16
C SER A 258 -10.64 -8.35 19.15
N VAL A 259 -9.98 -8.44 20.31
CA VAL A 259 -8.73 -7.83 20.82
C VAL A 259 -7.56 -7.88 19.84
#